data_AF-A0A257NU63-F1
#
_entry.id   AF-A0A257NU63-F1
#
_cell.length_a   1.000
_cell.length_b   1.000
_cell.length_c   1.000
_cell.angle_alpha   90.00
_cell.angle_beta   90.00
_cell.angle_gamma   90.00
#
_symmetry.space_group_name_H-M   'P 1'
#
loop_
_entity.id
_entity.type
_entity.pdbx_description
1 polymer ?
#
loop_
_entity_poly.entity_id
_entity_poly.type
_entity_poly.pdbx_seq_one_letter_code
_entity_poly.pdbx_strand_id
1 'polypeptide(L)'
;NKNINAAARNVPYTITIYGTKQIILQTLSGTLDLPPGATATVYIPGARTGKQTVVSAFLTIAPSAPAWFTMTNDPRTIPGVSNTTESGSPDAPRIDAVLTNGSAAPLSGVQVVVLVRNVQGSVIAASQTVVPTIPAQGQATATFTWNNAFPDAPASIEVVPVIPLP
;
A
#
# COMPACT_ATOMS: atom_id res chain seq x y z
N ASN A 1 9.46 -16.10 -14.95
CA ASN A 1 10.53 -15.21 -14.44
C ASN A 1 11.68 -16.09 -13.95
N LYS A 2 12.91 -15.92 -14.46
CA LYS A 2 14.08 -16.74 -14.05
C LYS A 2 14.76 -16.24 -12.77
N ASN A 3 14.50 -14.99 -12.37
CA ASN A 3 15.14 -14.34 -11.23
C ASN A 3 14.22 -14.34 -10.01
N ILE A 4 13.78 -15.53 -9.58
CA ILE A 4 12.78 -15.69 -8.50
C ILE A 4 13.24 -15.18 -7.14
N ASN A 5 14.57 -15.04 -6.95
CA ASN A 5 15.20 -14.60 -5.70
C ASN A 5 15.80 -13.19 -5.80
N ALA A 6 15.52 -12.44 -6.88
CA ALA A 6 16.05 -11.09 -7.03
C ALA A 6 15.27 -10.11 -6.15
N ALA A 7 16.01 -9.35 -5.34
CA ALA A 7 15.50 -8.27 -4.51
C ALA A 7 16.27 -6.98 -4.74
N ALA A 8 15.67 -5.84 -4.42
CA ALA A 8 16.37 -4.55 -4.38
C ALA A 8 15.79 -3.69 -3.25
N ARG A 9 16.68 -2.98 -2.54
CA ARG A 9 16.34 -2.12 -1.40
C ARG A 9 16.38 -0.66 -1.78
N ASN A 10 15.53 0.15 -1.15
CA ASN A 10 15.50 1.60 -1.28
C ASN A 10 15.52 2.08 -2.74
N VAL A 11 14.80 1.40 -3.63
CA VAL A 11 14.79 1.68 -5.06
C VAL A 11 14.10 3.02 -5.29
N PRO A 12 14.80 4.06 -5.78
CA PRO A 12 14.18 5.35 -6.01
C PRO A 12 13.17 5.23 -7.15
N TYR A 13 12.00 5.83 -6.95
CA TYR A 13 10.96 5.94 -7.95
C TYR A 13 10.48 7.39 -8.06
N THR A 14 9.88 7.68 -9.20
CA THR A 14 9.16 8.94 -9.46
C THR A 14 7.74 8.62 -9.87
N ILE A 15 6.77 9.27 -9.24
CA ILE A 15 5.38 9.29 -9.68
C ILE A 15 5.10 10.62 -10.37
N THR A 16 4.68 10.56 -11.62
CA THR A 16 4.24 11.73 -12.38
C THR A 16 2.73 11.67 -12.56
N ILE A 17 2.03 12.69 -12.08
CA ILE A 17 0.58 12.83 -12.16
C ILE A 17 0.24 13.77 -13.31
N TYR A 18 -0.62 13.30 -14.21
CA TYR A 18 -1.04 14.02 -15.40
C TYR A 18 -2.51 14.42 -15.32
N GLY A 19 -2.78 15.62 -15.83
CA GLY A 19 -4.12 16.15 -16.02
C GLY A 19 -4.58 16.01 -17.45
N THR A 20 -5.64 16.76 -17.78
CA THR A 20 -6.14 16.85 -19.15
C THR A 20 -5.03 17.33 -20.11
N LYS A 21 -5.07 16.84 -21.35
CA LYS A 21 -4.08 17.16 -22.40
C LYS A 21 -2.62 16.81 -22.03
N GLN A 22 -2.40 15.80 -21.18
CA GLN A 22 -1.07 15.32 -20.79
C GLN A 22 -0.21 16.39 -20.07
N ILE A 23 -0.84 17.38 -19.42
CA ILE A 23 -0.13 18.36 -18.62
C ILE A 23 0.32 17.70 -17.31
N ILE A 24 1.59 17.84 -16.95
CA ILE A 24 2.10 17.38 -15.65
C ILE A 24 1.52 18.29 -14.56
N LEU A 25 0.76 17.69 -13.64
CA LEU A 25 0.19 18.38 -12.49
C LEU A 25 1.14 18.36 -11.30
N GLN A 26 1.81 17.23 -11.09
CA GLN A 26 2.71 17.03 -9.96
C GLN A 26 3.69 15.91 -10.26
N THR A 27 4.90 16.05 -9.73
CA THR A 27 5.91 14.98 -9.68
C THR A 27 6.27 14.74 -8.22
N LEU A 28 6.25 13.48 -7.82
CA LEU A 28 6.55 13.02 -6.46
C LEU A 28 7.67 11.99 -6.55
N SER A 29 8.58 11.97 -5.59
CA SER A 29 9.65 10.98 -5.54
C SER A 29 9.65 10.27 -4.20
N GLY A 30 10.13 9.03 -4.19
CA GLY A 30 10.25 8.23 -3.00
C GLY A 30 11.15 7.03 -3.23
N THR A 31 11.17 6.14 -2.26
CA THR A 31 11.90 4.86 -2.34
C THR A 31 10.95 3.72 -2.02
N LEU A 32 11.13 2.58 -2.68
CA LEU A 32 10.39 1.37 -2.37
C LEU A 32 11.33 0.17 -2.34
N ASP A 33 10.99 -0.82 -1.54
CA ASP A 33 11.67 -2.11 -1.55
C ASP A 33 10.98 -3.04 -2.55
N LEU A 34 11.79 -3.73 -3.34
CA LEU A 34 11.39 -4.74 -4.32
C LEU A 34 11.73 -6.12 -3.77
N PRO A 35 10.83 -6.77 -3.01
CA PRO A 35 11.03 -8.13 -2.56
C PRO A 35 10.91 -9.16 -3.70
N PRO A 36 11.54 -10.33 -3.55
CA PRO A 36 11.42 -11.40 -4.54
C PRO A 36 9.97 -11.89 -4.67
N GLY A 37 9.48 -12.00 -5.90
CA GLY A 37 8.19 -12.63 -6.21
C GLY A 37 6.95 -11.94 -5.62
N ALA A 38 7.07 -10.74 -5.08
CA ALA A 38 5.98 -10.03 -4.41
C ALA A 38 5.66 -8.68 -5.06
N THR A 39 4.39 -8.28 -4.98
CA THR A 39 3.93 -6.95 -5.39
C THR A 39 4.27 -5.95 -4.30
N ALA A 40 4.96 -4.87 -4.65
CA ALA A 40 5.24 -3.78 -3.72
C ALA A 40 4.14 -2.70 -3.82
N THR A 41 3.48 -2.42 -2.70
CA THR A 41 2.46 -1.37 -2.62
C THR A 41 3.12 -0.03 -2.33
N VAL A 42 2.78 0.98 -3.14
CA VAL A 42 3.20 2.37 -2.92
C VAL A 42 1.98 3.19 -2.54
N TYR A 43 2.03 3.83 -1.37
CA TYR A 43 1.04 4.79 -0.91
C TYR A 43 1.72 6.15 -0.74
N ILE A 44 1.19 7.19 -1.38
CA ILE A 44 1.66 8.56 -1.18
C ILE A 44 0.57 9.37 -0.46
N PRO A 45 0.75 9.70 0.83
CA PRO A 45 -0.19 10.53 1.55
C PRO A 45 -0.20 11.95 1.00
N GLY A 46 -1.40 12.55 0.93
CA GLY A 46 -1.52 13.99 0.71
C GLY A 46 -1.05 14.50 -0.66
N ALA A 47 -1.03 13.65 -1.69
CA ALA A 47 -0.85 14.11 -3.07
C ALA A 47 -1.98 15.09 -3.43
N ARG A 48 -1.64 16.35 -3.75
CA ARG A 48 -2.59 17.44 -3.98
C ARG A 48 -2.37 18.03 -5.36
N THR A 49 -3.39 17.94 -6.21
CA THR A 49 -3.37 18.53 -7.57
C THR A 49 -4.20 19.82 -7.67
N GLY A 50 -4.59 20.38 -6.52
CA GLY A 50 -5.40 21.60 -6.46
C GLY A 50 -6.79 21.39 -7.07
N LYS A 51 -7.20 22.29 -7.97
CA LYS A 51 -8.49 22.22 -8.69
C LYS A 51 -8.40 21.49 -10.04
N GLN A 52 -7.24 20.94 -10.38
CA GLN A 52 -7.02 20.30 -11.68
C GLN A 52 -7.49 18.85 -11.65
N THR A 53 -8.25 18.44 -12.67
CA THR A 53 -8.70 17.07 -12.86
C THR A 53 -7.53 16.17 -13.21
N VAL A 54 -7.27 15.17 -12.35
CA VAL A 54 -6.29 14.10 -12.61
C VAL A 54 -6.87 13.12 -13.62
N VAL A 55 -6.06 12.75 -14.61
CA VAL A 55 -6.43 11.78 -15.65
C VAL A 55 -5.61 10.50 -15.52
N SER A 56 -4.33 10.60 -15.16
CA SER A 56 -3.48 9.42 -14.98
C SER A 56 -2.30 9.71 -14.04
N ALA A 57 -1.71 8.64 -13.51
CA ALA A 57 -0.48 8.69 -12.75
C ALA A 57 0.44 7.54 -13.20
N PHE A 58 1.73 7.81 -13.33
CA PHE A 58 2.73 6.81 -13.74
C PHE A 58 3.84 6.73 -12.72
N LEU A 59 4.07 5.52 -12.19
CA LEU A 59 5.25 5.21 -11.41
C LEU A 59 6.38 4.78 -12.35
N THR A 60 7.51 5.45 -12.24
CA THR A 60 8.71 5.18 -13.03
C THR A 60 9.87 4.85 -12.09
N ILE A 61 10.57 3.77 -12.37
CA ILE A 61 11.86 3.41 -11.77
C ILE A 61 12.88 3.47 -12.90
N ALA A 62 13.96 4.23 -12.72
CA ALA A 62 15.03 4.26 -13.70
C ALA A 62 15.67 2.86 -13.82
N PRO A 63 15.96 2.34 -15.03
CA PRO A 63 16.50 0.98 -15.18
C PRO A 63 17.80 0.72 -14.39
N SER A 64 18.60 1.75 -14.16
CA SER A 64 19.85 1.69 -13.38
C SER A 64 19.66 1.86 -11.87
N ALA A 65 18.45 2.16 -11.40
CA ALA A 65 18.18 2.45 -9.99
C ALA A 65 18.21 1.21 -9.08
N PRO A 66 17.65 0.05 -9.46
CA PRO A 66 17.66 -1.11 -8.58
C PRO A 66 19.07 -1.72 -8.48
N ALA A 67 19.67 -1.67 -7.29
CA ALA A 67 20.84 -2.45 -6.94
C ALA A 67 20.40 -3.88 -6.56
N TRP A 68 20.30 -4.76 -7.56
CA TRP A 68 19.82 -6.12 -7.38
C TRP A 68 20.76 -6.97 -6.53
N PHE A 69 20.19 -7.70 -5.57
CA PHE A 69 20.89 -8.73 -4.81
C PHE A 69 20.04 -10.01 -4.76
N THR A 70 20.71 -11.13 -4.50
CA THR A 70 20.03 -12.42 -4.33
C THR A 70 19.59 -12.58 -2.89
N MET A 71 18.30 -12.87 -2.70
CA MET A 71 17.69 -13.15 -1.41
C MET A 71 17.11 -14.56 -1.43
N THR A 72 17.90 -15.53 -0.96
CA THR A 72 17.54 -16.95 -0.99
C THR A 72 16.52 -17.34 0.07
N ASN A 73 16.49 -16.62 1.19
CA ASN A 73 15.49 -16.75 2.24
C ASN A 73 14.91 -15.36 2.51
N ASP A 74 13.58 -15.21 2.44
CA ASP A 74 12.91 -13.98 2.86
C ASP A 74 12.66 -14.06 4.37
N PRO A 75 13.39 -13.33 5.22
CA PRO A 75 13.20 -13.41 6.67
C PRO A 75 12.00 -12.58 7.14
N ARG A 76 11.31 -11.86 6.24
CA ARG A 76 10.18 -11.02 6.62
C ARG A 76 9.03 -11.89 7.10
N THR A 77 8.56 -11.59 8.30
CA THR A 77 7.29 -12.11 8.80
C THR A 77 6.20 -11.12 8.39
N ILE A 78 5.38 -11.52 7.41
CA ILE A 78 4.24 -10.71 6.94
C ILE A 78 3.01 -11.15 7.75
N PRO A 79 2.34 -10.24 8.47
CA PRO A 79 1.12 -10.61 9.17
C PRO A 79 0.02 -10.99 8.16
N GLY A 80 -0.78 -11.99 8.50
CA GLY A 80 -1.95 -12.35 7.71
C GLY A 80 -3.07 -11.32 7.90
N VAL A 81 -3.95 -11.20 6.92
CA VAL A 81 -5.22 -10.45 7.06
C VAL A 81 -6.35 -11.48 7.10
N SER A 82 -7.04 -11.57 8.23
CA SER A 82 -8.03 -12.65 8.46
C SER A 82 -9.48 -12.19 8.31
N ASN A 83 -9.77 -10.91 8.61
CA ASN A 83 -11.10 -10.34 8.48
C ASN A 83 -11.01 -8.86 8.12
N THR A 84 -11.93 -8.39 7.28
CA THR A 84 -12.06 -6.99 6.89
C THR A 84 -13.52 -6.60 6.99
N THR A 85 -13.82 -5.53 7.72
CA THR A 85 -15.19 -5.08 7.97
C THR A 85 -15.32 -3.61 7.63
N GLU A 86 -16.27 -3.31 6.74
CA GLU A 86 -16.70 -1.94 6.45
C GLU A 86 -17.80 -1.53 7.44
N SER A 87 -17.66 -0.33 7.99
CA SER A 87 -18.59 0.27 8.95
C SER A 87 -18.57 1.79 8.84
N GLY A 88 -19.17 2.50 9.80
CA GLY A 88 -19.30 3.95 9.75
C GLY A 88 -20.56 4.40 9.03
N SER A 89 -20.68 5.70 8.80
CA SER A 89 -21.79 6.27 8.02
C SER A 89 -21.37 6.40 6.55
N PRO A 90 -22.33 6.53 5.61
CA PRO A 90 -22.02 6.81 4.21
C PRO A 90 -21.11 8.04 4.01
N ASP A 91 -21.22 9.05 4.88
CA ASP A 91 -20.43 10.30 4.81
C ASP A 91 -19.07 10.22 5.51
N ALA A 92 -18.88 9.22 6.38
CA ALA A 92 -17.66 9.01 7.16
C ALA A 92 -17.36 7.51 7.26
N PRO A 93 -16.97 6.86 6.15
CA PRO A 93 -16.77 5.44 6.12
C PRO A 93 -15.53 5.04 6.93
N ARG A 94 -15.58 3.81 7.44
CA ARG A 94 -14.55 3.20 8.27
C ARG A 94 -14.31 1.77 7.81
N ILE A 95 -13.04 1.37 7.75
CA ILE A 95 -12.66 -0.02 7.51
C ILE A 95 -11.78 -0.47 8.67
N ASP A 96 -12.12 -1.62 9.24
CA ASP A 96 -11.30 -2.32 10.21
C ASP A 96 -10.80 -3.64 9.61
N ALA A 97 -9.52 -3.94 9.79
CA ALA A 97 -8.91 -5.18 9.33
C ALA A 97 -8.19 -5.89 10.49
N VAL A 98 -8.43 -7.18 10.66
CA VAL A 98 -7.75 -8.00 11.66
C VAL A 98 -6.46 -8.55 11.05
N LEU A 99 -5.33 -8.16 11.65
CA LEU A 99 -4.02 -8.67 11.33
C LEU A 99 -3.65 -9.80 12.28
N THR A 100 -3.11 -10.89 11.76
CA THR A 100 -2.67 -12.05 12.54
C THR A 100 -1.16 -12.26 12.42
N ASN A 101 -0.50 -12.47 13.54
CA ASN A 101 0.93 -12.76 13.60
C ASN A 101 1.14 -14.24 13.93
N GLY A 102 1.54 -15.02 12.92
CA GLY A 102 1.84 -16.45 13.08
C GLY A 102 3.23 -16.76 13.65
N SER A 103 4.04 -15.76 13.99
CA SER A 103 5.40 -15.96 14.52
C SER A 103 5.45 -16.01 16.05
N ALA A 104 6.58 -16.46 16.59
CA ALA A 104 6.83 -16.51 18.04
C ALA A 104 7.32 -15.16 18.62
N ALA A 105 7.60 -14.17 17.77
CA ALA A 105 8.02 -12.84 18.17
C ALA A 105 6.90 -11.82 17.89
N PRO A 106 6.73 -10.76 18.70
CA PRO A 106 5.80 -9.69 18.37
C PRO A 106 6.28 -8.92 17.13
N LEU A 107 5.33 -8.43 16.32
CA LEU A 107 5.60 -7.49 15.23
C LEU A 107 5.32 -6.08 15.72
N SER A 108 6.19 -5.12 15.42
CA SER A 108 6.05 -3.72 15.86
C SER A 108 6.08 -2.75 14.70
N GLY A 109 5.33 -1.65 14.81
CA GLY A 109 5.33 -0.58 13.82
C GLY A 109 4.89 -1.04 12.42
N VAL A 110 3.92 -1.95 12.36
CA VAL A 110 3.47 -2.56 11.10
C VAL A 110 2.67 -1.53 10.32
N GLN A 111 3.25 -1.03 9.23
CA GLN A 111 2.54 -0.18 8.28
C GLN A 111 1.56 -1.03 7.47
N VAL A 112 0.33 -0.54 7.34
CA VAL A 112 -0.72 -1.23 6.57
C VAL A 112 -1.42 -0.24 5.67
N VAL A 113 -1.62 -0.63 4.42
CA VAL A 113 -2.35 0.14 3.42
C VAL A 113 -3.66 -0.57 3.12
N VAL A 114 -4.74 0.20 2.95
CA VAL A 114 -6.02 -0.28 2.45
C VAL A 114 -6.31 0.35 1.09
N LEU A 115 -6.82 -0.45 0.17
CA LEU A 115 -7.28 -0.04 -1.16
C LEU A 115 -8.73 -0.48 -1.32
N VAL A 116 -9.61 0.49 -1.53
CA VAL A 116 -11.03 0.28 -1.79
C VAL A 116 -11.27 0.45 -3.27
N ARG A 117 -11.93 -0.53 -3.90
CA ARG A 117 -12.20 -0.53 -5.34
C ARG A 117 -13.68 -0.64 -5.65
N ASN A 118 -14.12 0.01 -6.73
CA ASN A 118 -15.46 -0.15 -7.27
C ASN A 118 -15.58 -1.42 -8.11
N VAL A 119 -16.78 -1.68 -8.67
CA VAL A 119 -17.08 -2.88 -9.47
C VAL A 119 -16.28 -2.96 -10.77
N GLN A 120 -15.75 -1.84 -11.27
CA GLN A 120 -14.86 -1.77 -12.43
C GLN A 120 -13.40 -2.09 -12.07
N GLY A 121 -13.09 -2.29 -10.79
CA GLY A 121 -11.73 -2.55 -10.30
C GLY A 121 -10.88 -1.28 -10.11
N SER A 122 -11.45 -0.10 -10.32
CA SER A 122 -10.76 1.17 -10.08
C SER A 122 -10.64 1.44 -8.58
N VAL A 123 -9.48 1.93 -8.14
CA VAL A 123 -9.29 2.37 -6.74
C VAL A 123 -10.03 3.68 -6.52
N ILE A 124 -10.99 3.68 -5.59
CA ILE A 124 -11.87 4.81 -5.28
C ILE A 124 -11.52 5.46 -3.94
N ALA A 125 -10.84 4.73 -3.06
CA ALA A 125 -10.28 5.26 -1.83
C ALA A 125 -9.04 4.46 -1.42
N ALA A 126 -8.10 5.13 -0.77
CA ALA A 126 -6.94 4.50 -0.15
C ALA A 126 -6.62 5.18 1.17
N SER A 127 -6.07 4.43 2.11
CA SER A 127 -5.60 4.96 3.39
C SER A 127 -4.43 4.12 3.91
N GLN A 128 -3.69 4.68 4.86
CA GLN A 128 -2.59 4.01 5.53
C GLN A 128 -2.72 4.22 7.03
N THR A 129 -2.39 3.19 7.80
CA THR A 129 -2.25 3.27 9.24
C THR A 129 -0.98 2.53 9.68
N VAL A 130 -0.60 2.71 10.94
CA VAL A 130 0.49 1.97 11.57
C VAL A 130 -0.06 1.25 12.80
N VAL A 131 0.03 -0.07 12.81
CA VAL A 131 -0.31 -0.89 13.97
C VAL A 131 0.92 -0.95 14.90
N PRO A 132 0.85 -0.38 16.11
CA PRO A 132 2.04 -0.26 16.97
C PRO A 132 2.63 -1.61 17.34
N THR A 133 1.80 -2.61 17.63
CA THR A 133 2.23 -3.95 18.00
C THR A 133 1.17 -4.99 17.64
N ILE A 134 1.63 -6.12 17.10
CA ILE A 134 0.86 -7.36 16.95
C ILE A 134 1.56 -8.41 17.83
N PRO A 135 0.93 -8.90 18.91
CA PRO A 135 1.56 -9.87 19.81
C PRO A 135 2.03 -11.14 19.09
N ALA A 136 2.99 -11.85 19.66
CA ALA A 136 3.40 -13.17 19.19
C ALA A 136 2.19 -14.12 19.20
N GLN A 137 2.01 -14.91 18.13
CA GLN A 137 0.83 -15.78 17.95
C GLN A 137 -0.53 -15.04 18.11
N GLY A 138 -0.55 -13.72 17.98
CA GLY A 138 -1.67 -12.87 18.36
C GLY A 138 -2.30 -12.15 17.17
N GLN A 139 -3.24 -11.27 17.50
CA GLN A 139 -3.95 -10.44 16.52
C GLN A 139 -4.04 -8.99 16.99
N ALA A 140 -4.16 -8.09 16.02
CA ALA A 140 -4.41 -6.67 16.25
C ALA A 140 -5.26 -6.09 15.12
N THR A 141 -5.97 -4.99 15.40
CA THR A 141 -6.83 -4.35 14.41
C THR A 141 -6.13 -3.15 13.79
N ALA A 142 -6.10 -3.10 12.46
CA ALA A 142 -5.78 -1.90 11.68
C ALA A 142 -7.08 -1.17 11.36
N THR A 143 -7.17 0.10 11.74
CA THR A 143 -8.35 0.95 11.49
C THR A 143 -8.01 2.04 10.49
N PHE A 144 -8.92 2.23 9.53
CA PHE A 144 -8.85 3.24 8.47
C PHE A 144 -10.13 4.04 8.45
N THR A 145 -10.01 5.36 8.35
CA THR A 145 -11.16 6.28 8.38
C THR A 145 -11.03 7.33 7.28
N TRP A 146 -12.17 7.69 6.70
CA TRP A 146 -12.27 8.81 5.78
C TRP A 146 -13.25 9.85 6.33
N ASN A 147 -12.98 11.11 6.02
CA ASN A 147 -13.80 12.25 6.42
C ASN A 147 -14.84 12.65 5.35
N ASN A 148 -14.94 11.87 4.28
CA ASN A 148 -15.87 12.06 3.18
C ASN A 148 -16.36 10.70 2.69
N ALA A 149 -17.55 10.69 2.08
CA ALA A 149 -18.08 9.52 1.39
C ALA A 149 -17.11 9.00 0.32
N PHE A 150 -17.16 7.70 0.06
CA PHE A 150 -16.52 7.14 -1.13
C PHE A 150 -17.20 7.72 -2.39
N PRO A 151 -16.43 8.03 -3.45
CA PRO A 151 -17.00 8.62 -4.66
C PRO A 151 -17.87 7.64 -5.45
N ASP A 152 -17.73 6.33 -5.22
CA ASP A 152 -18.53 5.25 -5.78
C ASP A 152 -18.81 4.19 -4.70
N ALA A 153 -19.72 3.25 -5.00
CA ALA A 153 -19.96 2.09 -4.15
C ALA A 153 -18.73 1.15 -4.09
N PRO A 154 -18.28 0.74 -2.90
CA PRO A 154 -17.20 -0.23 -2.75
C PRO A 154 -17.65 -1.62 -3.20
N ALA A 155 -16.78 -2.32 -3.92
CA ALA A 155 -16.98 -3.69 -4.40
C ALA A 155 -15.91 -4.67 -3.94
N SER A 156 -14.68 -4.18 -3.70
CA SER A 156 -13.64 -4.96 -3.03
C SER A 156 -12.75 -4.09 -2.16
N ILE A 157 -12.28 -4.66 -1.06
CA ILE A 157 -11.35 -4.04 -0.12
C ILE A 157 -10.13 -4.94 -0.02
N GLU A 158 -8.97 -4.39 -0.32
CA GLU A 158 -7.68 -5.06 -0.20
C GLU A 158 -6.86 -4.39 0.90
N VAL A 159 -6.34 -5.18 1.83
CA VAL A 159 -5.52 -4.70 2.94
C VAL A 159 -4.14 -5.34 2.81
N VAL A 160 -3.10 -4.52 2.77
CA VAL A 160 -1.74 -4.95 2.47
C VAL A 160 -0.79 -4.45 3.57
N PRO A 161 -0.26 -5.34 4.42
CA PRO A 161 0.87 -5.02 5.28
C PRO A 161 2.12 -4.72 4.45
N VAL A 162 2.79 -3.62 4.77
CA VAL A 162 4.02 -3.18 4.10
C VAL A 162 5.19 -3.46 5.03
N ILE A 163 5.99 -4.49 4.72
CA ILE A 163 7.14 -4.91 5.50
C ILE A 163 8.42 -4.61 4.70
N PRO A 164 9.27 -3.68 5.18
CA PRO A 164 10.57 -3.39 4.56
C PRO A 164 11.45 -4.63 4.47
N LEU A 165 12.34 -4.64 3.49
CA LEU A 165 13.41 -5.62 3.43
C LEU A 165 14.38 -5.40 4.61
N PRO A 166 14.94 -6.49 5.19
CA PRO A 166 15.94 -6.41 6.26
C PRO A 166 17.22 -5.71 5.78
#